data_AF-A0A089WLB6-F1
#
_entry.id   AF-A0A089WLB6-F1
#
_cell.length_a   1.000
_cell.length_b   1.000
_cell.length_c   1.000
_cell.angle_alpha   90.00
_cell.angle_beta   90.00
_cell.angle_gamma   90.00
#
_symmetry.space_group_name_H-M   'P 1'
#
loop_
_entity.id
_entity.type
_entity.pdbx_description
1 polymer ?
#
loop_
_entity_poly.entity_id
_entity_poly.type
_entity_poly.pdbx_seq_one_letter_code
_entity_poly.pdbx_strand_id
1 'polypeptide(L)'
;MYKLAFFVPDSHVEQVKAAVFAAGGGRIGDYEHCAWQTLGQGQFRPMQGSQPFIGRAGEVEVLEEWKVELVVADEAITAVIDALRQHHPYETPAYEVQPLLDI
;
A
#
# COMPACT_ATOMS: atom_id res chain seq x y z
N MET A 1 7.59 11.26 12.09
CA MET A 1 6.53 10.26 11.81
C MET A 1 6.07 10.42 10.38
N TYR A 2 5.61 9.34 9.75
CA TYR A 2 5.03 9.37 8.41
C TYR A 2 3.61 8.86 8.40
N LYS A 3 2.80 9.38 7.48
CA LYS A 3 1.59 8.71 7.00
C LYS A 3 1.95 7.95 5.73
N LEU A 4 1.67 6.66 5.73
CA LEU A 4 1.72 5.80 4.55
C LEU A 4 0.30 5.60 4.03
N ALA A 5 0.09 5.81 2.74
CA ALA A 5 -1.11 5.36 2.03
C ALA A 5 -0.70 4.43 0.88
N PHE A 6 -1.38 3.31 0.68
CA PHE A 6 -1.16 2.42 -0.46
C PHE A 6 -2.48 1.91 -1.04
N PHE A 7 -2.44 1.46 -2.30
CA PHE A 7 -3.61 1.02 -3.06
C PHE A 7 -3.43 -0.44 -3.47
N VAL A 8 -4.39 -1.29 -3.11
CA VAL A 8 -4.27 -2.75 -3.25
C VAL A 8 -5.62 -3.37 -3.63
N PRO A 9 -5.66 -4.39 -4.50
CA PRO A 9 -6.90 -5.09 -4.81
C PRO A 9 -7.43 -5.86 -3.59
N ASP A 10 -8.75 -6.05 -3.55
CA ASP A 10 -9.45 -6.75 -2.46
C ASP A 10 -8.84 -8.11 -2.11
N SER A 11 -8.43 -8.88 -3.13
CA SER A 11 -7.84 -10.21 -2.96
C SER A 11 -6.55 -10.24 -2.14
N HIS A 12 -5.85 -9.11 -1.98
CA HIS A 12 -4.54 -9.05 -1.31
C HIS A 12 -4.47 -8.06 -0.14
N VAL A 13 -5.55 -7.30 0.15
CA VAL A 13 -5.52 -6.23 1.15
C VAL A 13 -5.09 -6.71 2.54
N GLU A 14 -5.61 -7.85 3.00
CA GLU A 14 -5.26 -8.39 4.33
C GLU A 14 -3.82 -8.91 4.38
N GLN A 15 -3.37 -9.59 3.33
CA GLN A 15 -1.98 -10.09 3.24
C GLN A 15 -0.97 -8.95 3.26
N VAL A 16 -1.22 -7.88 2.49
CA VAL A 16 -0.33 -6.72 2.43
C VAL A 16 -0.33 -5.97 3.74
N LYS A 17 -1.49 -5.76 4.37
CA LYS A 17 -1.59 -5.16 5.71
C LYS A 17 -0.78 -5.94 6.73
N ALA A 18 -0.92 -7.27 6.78
CA ALA A 18 -0.18 -8.11 7.71
C ALA A 18 1.35 -7.95 7.54
N ALA A 19 1.86 -7.90 6.31
CA ALA A 19 3.27 -7.67 6.04
C ALA A 19 3.74 -6.28 6.49
N VAL A 20 2.96 -5.24 6.21
CA VAL A 20 3.23 -3.85 6.64
C VAL A 20 3.24 -3.74 8.16
N PHE A 21 2.30 -4.38 8.86
CA PHE A 21 2.24 -4.39 10.32
C PHE A 21 3.40 -5.16 10.95
N ALA A 22 3.77 -6.31 10.39
CA ALA A 22 4.93 -7.08 10.83
C ALA A 22 6.24 -6.27 10.70
N ALA A 23 6.34 -5.41 9.68
CA ALA A 23 7.47 -4.49 9.48
C ALA A 23 7.44 -3.24 10.38
N GLY A 24 6.41 -3.06 11.22
CA GLY A 24 6.31 -1.96 12.18
C GLY A 24 5.38 -0.81 11.78
N GLY A 25 4.66 -0.93 10.67
CA GLY A 25 3.60 0.01 10.31
C GLY A 25 2.41 -0.09 11.27
N GLY A 26 1.69 1.02 11.46
CA GLY A 26 0.43 1.02 12.20
C GLY A 26 0.59 0.86 13.71
N ARG A 27 1.75 1.23 14.26
CA ARG A 27 1.99 1.29 15.71
C ARG A 27 1.83 2.72 16.22
N ILE A 28 1.00 2.92 17.24
CA ILE A 28 0.74 4.21 17.88
C ILE A 28 0.55 3.99 19.38
N GLY A 29 1.46 4.49 20.22
CA GLY A 29 1.40 4.22 21.66
C GLY A 29 1.34 2.72 21.96
N ASP A 30 0.33 2.29 22.72
CA ASP A 30 0.10 0.89 23.09
C ASP A 30 -0.77 0.11 22.08
N TYR A 31 -0.98 0.65 20.87
CA TYR A 31 -1.78 0.03 19.82
C TYR A 31 -0.92 -0.39 18.63
N GLU A 32 -1.26 -1.54 18.05
CA GLU A 32 -0.68 -2.07 16.83
C GLU A 32 -1.76 -2.44 15.81
N HIS A 33 -1.36 -2.72 14.57
CA HIS A 33 -2.28 -3.01 13.45
C HIS A 33 -3.29 -1.89 13.16
N CYS A 34 -2.96 -0.65 13.52
CA CYS A 34 -3.80 0.51 13.23
C CYS A 34 -3.74 0.85 11.74
N ALA A 35 -4.89 0.83 11.09
CA ALA A 35 -5.07 1.35 9.74
C ALA A 35 -6.50 1.85 9.54
N TRP A 36 -6.66 2.83 8.66
CA TRP A 36 -7.92 3.19 8.03
C TRP A 36 -7.92 2.62 6.61
N GLN A 37 -9.07 2.18 6.10
CA GLN A 37 -9.19 1.80 4.70
C GLN A 37 -10.49 2.28 4.09
N THR A 38 -10.47 2.50 2.78
CA THR A 38 -11.65 2.91 2.01
C THR A 38 -11.62 2.24 0.65
N LEU A 39 -12.76 1.65 0.26
CA LEU A 39 -12.93 1.05 -1.05
C LEU A 39 -13.12 2.15 -2.09
N GLY A 40 -12.37 2.08 -3.17
CA GLY A 40 -12.45 3.01 -4.29
C GLY A 40 -12.26 2.30 -5.62
N GLN A 41 -12.09 3.08 -6.67
CA GLN A 41 -11.86 2.58 -8.01
C GLN A 41 -10.45 2.95 -8.48
N GLY A 42 -9.62 1.95 -8.72
CA GLY A 42 -8.32 2.07 -9.37
C GLY A 42 -8.46 2.10 -10.88
N GLN A 43 -7.51 2.75 -11.56
CA GLN A 43 -7.38 2.67 -13.01
C GLN A 43 -5.90 2.71 -13.42
N PHE A 44 -5.54 1.90 -14.40
CA PHE A 44 -4.22 1.94 -15.00
C PHE A 44 -4.25 1.37 -16.41
N ARG A 45 -3.19 1.62 -17.18
CA ARG A 45 -3.02 1.08 -18.53
C ARG A 45 -1.63 0.47 -18.63
N PRO A 46 -1.48 -0.87 -18.58
CA PRO A 46 -0.17 -1.50 -18.70
C PRO A 46 0.51 -1.08 -20.01
N MET A 47 1.79 -0.74 -19.95
CA MET A 47 2.57 -0.38 -21.12
C MET A 47 3.21 -1.63 -21.73
N GLN A 48 3.72 -1.50 -22.95
CA GLN A 48 4.51 -2.57 -23.56
C GLN A 48 5.75 -2.83 -22.69
N GLY A 49 5.96 -4.11 -22.32
CA GLY A 49 7.06 -4.54 -21.44
C GLY A 49 6.70 -4.66 -19.96
N SER A 50 5.51 -4.19 -19.52
CA SER A 50 5.02 -4.45 -18.16
C SER A 50 4.66 -5.92 -17.97
N GLN A 51 4.82 -6.45 -16.75
CA GLN A 51 4.29 -7.75 -16.33
C GLN A 51 3.15 -7.53 -15.33
N PRO A 52 1.99 -7.01 -15.78
CA PRO A 52 0.94 -6.64 -14.85
C PRO A 52 0.31 -7.90 -14.23
N PHE A 53 -0.01 -7.81 -12.94
CA PHE A 53 -0.72 -8.88 -12.24
C PHE A 53 -2.10 -9.16 -12.86
N ILE A 54 -2.76 -8.12 -13.35
CA ILE A 54 -4.03 -8.19 -14.09
C ILE A 54 -3.99 -7.28 -15.32
N GLY A 55 -4.83 -7.62 -16.30
CA GLY A 55 -5.04 -6.77 -17.46
C GLY A 55 -4.09 -6.98 -18.62
N ARG A 56 -4.25 -6.19 -19.67
CA ARG A 56 -3.52 -6.35 -20.94
C ARG A 56 -2.79 -5.08 -21.37
N ALA A 57 -1.64 -5.28 -22.02
CA ALA A 57 -0.85 -4.17 -22.54
C ALA A 57 -1.66 -3.32 -23.53
N GLY A 58 -1.69 -2.00 -23.27
CA GLY A 58 -2.40 -1.05 -24.12
C GLY A 58 -3.90 -0.93 -23.84
N GLU A 59 -4.47 -1.70 -22.92
CA GLU A 59 -5.88 -1.62 -22.51
C GLU A 59 -6.00 -0.91 -21.15
N VAL A 60 -7.03 -0.06 -20.99
CA VAL A 60 -7.29 0.59 -19.70
C VAL A 60 -8.05 -0.39 -18.83
N GLU A 61 -7.46 -0.72 -17.69
CA GLU A 61 -8.08 -1.53 -16.66
C GLU A 61 -8.71 -0.62 -15.60
N VAL A 62 -9.87 -1.05 -15.12
CA VAL A 62 -10.61 -0.39 -14.05
C VAL A 62 -11.10 -1.47 -13.10
N LEU A 63 -10.82 -1.30 -11.81
CA LEU A 63 -11.20 -2.27 -10.79
C LEU A 63 -11.40 -1.62 -9.43
N GLU A 64 -12.01 -2.36 -8.52
CA GLU A 64 -12.09 -1.99 -7.12
C GLU A 64 -10.72 -2.17 -6.43
N GLU A 65 -10.30 -1.14 -5.69
CA GLU A 65 -9.08 -1.17 -4.88
C GLU A 65 -9.33 -0.54 -3.52
N TRP A 66 -8.67 -1.08 -2.50
CA TRP A 66 -8.61 -0.47 -1.19
C TRP A 66 -7.49 0.56 -1.15
N LYS A 67 -7.82 1.79 -0.77
CA LYS A 67 -6.84 2.72 -0.21
C LYS A 67 -6.68 2.38 1.26
N VAL A 68 -5.49 1.99 1.69
CA VAL A 68 -5.15 1.73 3.10
C VAL A 68 -4.23 2.83 3.58
N GLU A 69 -4.50 3.40 4.75
CA GLU A 69 -3.77 4.51 5.35
C GLU A 69 -3.39 4.19 6.78
N LEU A 70 -2.12 4.41 7.15
CA LEU A 70 -1.61 4.16 8.49
C LEU A 70 -0.41 5.06 8.79
N VAL A 71 -0.04 5.15 10.06
CA VAL A 71 1.16 5.89 10.47
C VAL A 71 2.34 4.96 10.67
N VAL A 72 3.54 5.48 10.46
CA VAL A 72 4.79 4.74 10.55
C VAL A 72 5.83 5.62 11.26
N ALA A 73 6.57 5.02 12.19
CA ALA A 73 7.72 5.66 12.83
C ALA A 73 8.83 5.97 11.82
N ASP A 74 9.61 7.01 12.10
CA ASP A 74 10.66 7.48 11.17
C ASP A 74 11.71 6.39 10.90
N GLU A 75 12.06 5.62 11.92
CA GLU A 75 13.00 4.50 11.84
C GLU A 75 12.45 3.27 11.11
N ALA A 76 11.12 3.14 11.02
CA ALA A 76 10.47 1.97 10.43
C ALA A 76 10.06 2.17 8.96
N ILE A 77 10.02 3.41 8.46
CA ILE A 77 9.44 3.73 7.15
C ILE A 77 10.09 2.94 5.99
N THR A 78 11.40 2.82 5.97
CA THR A 78 12.10 2.08 4.90
C THR A 78 11.74 0.60 4.91
N ALA A 79 11.76 -0.03 6.10
CA ALA A 79 11.42 -1.44 6.25
C ALA A 79 9.95 -1.71 5.88
N VAL A 80 9.05 -0.81 6.24
CA VAL A 80 7.63 -0.91 5.89
C VAL A 80 7.40 -0.78 4.39
N ILE A 81 8.07 0.16 3.71
CA ILE A 81 7.95 0.31 2.25
C ILE A 81 8.51 -0.92 1.52
N ASP A 82 9.61 -1.49 2.00
CA ASP A 82 10.16 -2.71 1.40
C ASP A 82 9.24 -3.91 1.61
N ALA A 83 8.64 -4.05 2.80
CA ALA A 83 7.64 -5.07 3.07
C ALA A 83 6.40 -4.92 2.17
N LEU A 84 5.90 -3.69 2.01
CA LEU A 84 4.82 -3.37 1.08
C LEU A 84 5.17 -3.85 -0.32
N ARG A 85 6.33 -3.43 -0.87
CA ARG A 85 6.76 -3.80 -2.24
C ARG A 85 6.88 -5.31 -2.44
N GLN A 86 7.42 -6.03 -1.46
CA GLN A 86 7.66 -7.47 -1.58
C GLN A 86 6.37 -8.30 -1.54
N HIS A 87 5.34 -7.83 -0.84
CA HIS A 87 4.10 -8.58 -0.63
C HIS A 87 2.93 -8.07 -1.47
N HIS A 88 3.11 -6.94 -2.15
CA HIS A 88 2.10 -6.41 -3.06
C HIS A 88 2.02 -7.26 -4.34
N PRO A 89 0.81 -7.55 -4.87
CA PRO A 89 0.68 -8.34 -6.10
C PRO A 89 1.20 -7.61 -7.35
N TYR A 90 1.17 -6.28 -7.36
CA TYR A 90 1.68 -5.48 -8.48
C TYR A 90 3.19 -5.33 -8.44
N GLU A 91 3.84 -5.47 -9.60
CA GLU A 91 5.28 -5.25 -9.80
C GLU A 91 5.74 -3.89 -9.27
N THR A 92 4.93 -2.84 -9.47
CA THR A 92 5.18 -1.49 -8.96
C THR A 92 3.94 -0.99 -8.22
N PRO A 93 3.84 -1.15 -6.89
CA PRO A 93 2.71 -0.63 -6.13
C PRO A 93 2.70 0.90 -6.10
N ALA A 94 1.51 1.48 -6.23
CA ALA A 94 1.30 2.90 -5.96
C ALA A 94 1.17 3.11 -4.44
N TYR A 95 1.92 4.08 -3.91
CA TYR A 95 1.83 4.47 -2.50
C TYR A 95 2.29 5.92 -2.32
N GLU A 96 1.91 6.51 -1.19
CA GLU A 96 2.27 7.85 -0.77
C GLU A 96 2.93 7.79 0.62
N VAL A 97 3.97 8.61 0.81
CA VAL A 97 4.60 8.81 2.12
C VAL A 97 4.60 10.31 2.40
N GLN A 98 3.90 10.71 3.45
CA GLN A 98 3.76 12.11 3.85
C GLN A 98 4.34 12.30 5.25
N PRO A 99 5.28 13.23 5.47
CA PRO A 99 5.75 13.54 6.81
C PRO A 99 4.59 14.12 7.64
N LEU A 100 4.46 13.66 8.87
CA LEU A 100 3.51 14.19 9.84
C LEU A 100 4.24 15.08 10.83
N LEU A 101 3.70 16.28 11.06
CA LEU A 101 4.13 17.17 12.13
C LEU A 101 3.42 16.77 13.43
N ASP A 102 4.17 16.79 14.52
CA ASP A 102 3.65 16.69 15.88
C ASP A 102 3.68 18.11 16.47
N ILE A 103 2.49 18.71 16.68
CA ILE A 103 2.32 20.12 17.09
C ILE A 103 1.54 20.25 18.39
#